data_AF-A0A4P9VSH9-F1
#
_entry.id   AF-A0A4P9VSH9-F1
#
_cell.length_a   1.000
_cell.length_b   1.000
_cell.length_c   1.000
_cell.angle_alpha   90.00
_cell.angle_beta   90.00
_cell.angle_gamma   90.00
#
_symmetry.space_group_name_H-M   'P 1'
#
loop_
_entity.id
_entity.type
_entity.pdbx_description
1 polymer ?
#
loop_
_entity_poly.entity_id
_entity_poly.type
_entity_poly.pdbx_seq_one_letter_code
_entity_poly.pdbx_strand_id
1 'polypeptide(L)'
;MPVEELSSTAPRAATQNQPNVAEQQSLDRDQALQARNLQVNQDQQQGQSNAQDNAQQQQEQQEIQQLAQRDREVKAHEQAHQAVGGQFAGAAQFQFIRGPNGVPYAVSGEVSIDLSPVPGSPEATIAKAQQIRRAALAPAEPSAQDRIVAAKASQLELQARRELVTQQDEQLTANQAQVNTQSAIASREEDTDEENNNDEESRVQLAERNRRNLSVYEQFIELGLIKDQVDRGIDLST
;
A
#
# COMPACT_ATOMS: atom_id res chain seq x y z
N MET A 1 -112.65 72.35 62.18
CA MET A 1 -113.16 71.01 61.81
C MET A 1 -112.80 70.74 60.36
N PRO A 2 -112.44 69.52 59.92
CA PRO A 2 -112.06 68.28 60.65
C PRO A 2 -110.76 67.60 60.07
N VAL A 3 -109.95 66.88 60.87
CA VAL A 3 -109.70 65.40 61.02
C VAL A 3 -109.10 64.70 59.77
N GLU A 4 -108.18 63.73 59.77
CA GLU A 4 -107.45 62.80 60.66
C GLU A 4 -106.26 62.26 59.79
N GLU A 5 -105.13 61.71 60.23
CA GLU A 5 -104.91 60.29 60.62
C GLU A 5 -103.39 60.02 60.84
N LEU A 6 -103.07 59.00 61.65
CA LEU A 6 -101.75 58.55 62.12
C LEU A 6 -101.07 57.54 61.18
N SER A 7 -99.73 57.45 61.19
CA SER A 7 -98.96 56.17 61.34
C SER A 7 -97.44 56.35 61.18
N SER A 8 -96.69 55.54 61.91
CA SER A 8 -95.24 55.46 62.02
C SER A 8 -94.56 54.78 60.82
N THR A 9 -93.33 55.19 60.46
CA THR A 9 -92.19 54.30 60.15
C THR A 9 -90.95 55.11 59.75
N ALA A 10 -89.80 54.78 60.32
CA ALA A 10 -88.49 55.31 59.89
C ALA A 10 -87.97 54.55 58.65
N PRO A 11 -87.12 55.20 57.83
CA PRO A 11 -86.10 54.46 57.10
C PRO A 11 -84.66 54.95 57.34
N ARG A 12 -83.78 53.95 57.23
CA ARG A 12 -82.32 53.92 57.23
C ARG A 12 -81.66 54.75 56.11
N ALA A 13 -80.49 55.28 56.46
CA ALA A 13 -79.21 55.35 55.73
C ALA A 13 -79.15 55.76 54.23
N ALA A 14 -78.32 56.77 53.96
CA ALA A 14 -77.56 56.88 52.71
C ALA A 14 -76.12 57.33 53.03
N THR A 15 -75.24 56.36 53.22
CA THR A 15 -73.80 56.55 53.23
C THR A 15 -73.35 56.99 51.83
N GLN A 16 -72.91 58.24 51.68
CA GLN A 16 -72.17 58.66 50.49
C GLN A 16 -70.77 58.03 50.54
N ASN A 17 -70.54 57.04 49.70
CA ASN A 17 -69.22 56.50 49.36
C ASN A 17 -68.33 57.62 48.83
N GLN A 18 -67.40 58.12 49.65
CA GLN A 18 -66.19 58.76 49.14
C GLN A 18 -65.30 57.64 48.59
N PRO A 19 -64.81 57.71 47.34
CA PRO A 19 -63.81 56.75 46.87
C PRO A 19 -62.58 56.86 47.78
N ASN A 20 -62.21 55.73 48.36
CA ASN A 20 -61.13 55.61 49.31
C ASN A 20 -59.79 55.81 48.59
N VAL A 21 -59.32 57.05 48.54
CA VAL A 21 -58.09 57.47 47.85
C VAL A 21 -56.85 56.72 48.37
N ALA A 22 -56.90 56.24 49.62
CA ALA A 22 -55.85 55.42 50.22
C ALA A 22 -55.79 54.00 49.62
N GLU A 23 -56.93 53.39 49.25
CA GLU A 23 -56.96 52.07 48.60
C GLU A 23 -56.45 52.15 47.14
N GLN A 24 -56.77 53.23 46.43
CA GLN A 24 -56.26 53.44 45.06
C GLN A 24 -54.74 53.66 45.05
N GLN A 25 -54.20 54.44 45.99
CA GLN A 25 -52.75 54.66 46.10
C GLN A 25 -51.97 53.40 46.52
N SER A 26 -52.57 52.51 47.32
CA SER A 26 -51.95 51.21 47.64
C SER A 26 -51.91 50.28 46.44
N LEU A 27 -52.98 50.25 45.63
CA LEU A 27 -53.06 49.42 44.41
C LEU A 27 -52.03 49.84 43.36
N ASP A 28 -51.85 51.15 43.13
CA ASP A 28 -50.83 51.67 42.21
C ASP A 28 -49.40 51.33 42.67
N ARG A 29 -49.15 51.38 43.99
CA ARG A 29 -47.86 51.04 44.57
C ARG A 29 -47.56 49.54 44.44
N ASP A 30 -48.55 48.69 44.67
CA ASP A 30 -48.40 47.24 44.52
C ASP A 30 -48.22 46.83 43.05
N GLN A 31 -48.92 47.48 42.11
CA GLN A 31 -48.72 47.27 40.68
C GLN A 31 -47.31 47.72 40.22
N ALA A 32 -46.80 48.85 40.72
CA ALA A 32 -45.45 49.30 40.42
C ALA A 32 -44.36 48.36 40.98
N LEU A 33 -44.57 47.81 42.17
CA LEU A 33 -43.67 46.82 42.78
C LEU A 33 -43.69 45.49 42.02
N GLN A 34 -44.86 45.05 41.55
CA GLN A 34 -44.99 43.87 40.69
C GLN A 34 -44.25 44.10 39.36
N ALA A 35 -44.52 45.21 38.65
CA ALA A 35 -43.84 45.52 37.39
C ALA A 35 -42.30 45.54 37.54
N ARG A 36 -41.80 46.09 38.65
CA ARG A 36 -40.36 46.10 38.95
C ARG A 36 -39.80 44.70 39.22
N ASN A 37 -40.54 43.85 39.94
CA ASN A 37 -40.14 42.46 40.15
C ASN A 37 -40.17 41.63 38.86
N LEU A 38 -41.13 41.86 37.95
CA LEU A 38 -41.12 41.22 36.64
C LEU A 38 -39.89 41.62 35.80
N GLN A 39 -39.49 42.89 35.87
CA GLN A 39 -38.32 43.38 35.15
C GLN A 39 -37.01 42.83 35.71
N VAL A 40 -36.86 42.78 37.05
CA VAL A 40 -35.70 42.16 37.69
C VAL A 40 -35.60 40.67 37.36
N ASN A 41 -36.72 39.95 37.30
CA ASN A 41 -36.74 38.54 36.91
C ASN A 41 -36.37 38.36 35.42
N GLN A 42 -36.78 39.26 34.52
CA GLN A 42 -36.36 39.23 33.11
C GLN A 42 -34.86 39.51 32.94
N ASP A 43 -34.32 40.52 33.63
CA ASP A 43 -32.90 40.84 33.58
C ASP A 43 -32.03 39.70 34.13
N GLN A 44 -32.49 39.03 35.19
CA GLN A 44 -31.83 37.83 35.72
C GLN A 44 -31.90 36.64 34.76
N GLN A 45 -33.04 36.41 34.10
CA GLN A 45 -33.17 35.35 33.10
C GLN A 45 -32.30 35.62 31.86
N GLN A 46 -32.25 36.87 31.37
CA GLN A 46 -31.36 37.27 30.28
C GLN A 46 -29.88 37.10 30.66
N GLY A 47 -29.49 37.54 31.86
CA GLY A 47 -28.13 37.35 32.36
C GLY A 47 -27.72 35.87 32.44
N GLN A 48 -28.62 35.00 32.88
CA GLN A 48 -28.40 33.55 32.91
C GLN A 48 -28.30 32.95 31.49
N SER A 49 -29.18 33.33 30.57
CA SER A 49 -29.14 32.85 29.18
C SER A 49 -27.84 33.25 28.47
N ASN A 50 -27.41 34.52 28.60
CA ASN A 50 -26.15 34.99 28.01
C ASN A 50 -24.93 34.28 28.61
N ALA A 51 -24.96 33.93 29.90
CA ALA A 51 -23.88 33.18 30.53
C ALA A 51 -23.82 31.73 30.01
N GLN A 52 -24.97 31.10 29.78
CA GLN A 52 -25.06 29.75 29.18
C GLN A 52 -24.59 29.76 27.72
N ASP A 53 -25.02 30.74 26.92
CA ASP A 53 -24.61 30.87 25.51
C ASP A 53 -23.10 31.09 25.37
N ASN A 54 -22.51 31.94 26.22
CA ASN A 54 -21.06 32.15 26.24
C ASN A 54 -20.31 30.88 26.66
N ALA A 55 -20.81 30.13 27.65
CA ALA A 55 -20.20 28.88 28.07
C ALA A 55 -20.24 27.82 26.95
N GLN A 56 -21.36 27.73 26.23
CA GLN A 56 -21.52 26.80 25.11
C GLN A 56 -20.59 27.19 23.95
N GLN A 57 -20.50 28.47 23.58
CA GLN A 57 -19.57 28.95 22.56
C GLN A 57 -18.10 28.62 22.89
N GLN A 58 -17.70 28.75 24.15
CA GLN A 58 -16.35 28.39 24.59
C GLN A 58 -16.09 26.89 24.46
N GLN A 59 -17.07 26.04 24.80
CA GLN A 59 -16.98 24.60 24.63
C GLN A 59 -16.86 24.20 23.16
N GLU A 60 -17.71 24.77 22.29
CA GLU A 60 -17.66 24.54 20.84
C GLU A 60 -16.31 24.98 20.25
N GLN A 61 -15.78 26.12 20.69
CA GLN A 61 -14.47 26.61 20.26
C GLN A 61 -13.33 25.66 20.66
N GLN A 62 -13.37 25.13 21.88
CA GLN A 62 -12.39 24.15 22.35
C GLN A 62 -12.48 22.85 21.57
N GLU A 63 -13.68 22.37 21.29
CA GLU A 63 -13.89 21.16 20.47
C GLU A 63 -13.33 21.35 19.05
N ILE A 64 -13.62 22.50 18.42
CA ILE A 64 -13.07 22.86 17.10
C ILE A 64 -11.53 22.85 17.12
N GLN A 65 -10.91 23.42 18.16
CA GLN A 65 -9.45 23.44 18.28
C GLN A 65 -8.87 22.03 18.41
N GLN A 66 -9.49 21.15 19.21
CA GLN A 66 -9.06 19.76 19.37
C GLN A 66 -9.20 18.96 18.07
N LEU A 67 -10.31 19.14 17.35
CA LEU A 67 -10.54 18.49 16.05
C LEU A 67 -9.55 18.98 15.00
N ALA A 68 -9.30 20.30 14.94
CA ALA A 68 -8.33 20.89 14.01
C ALA A 68 -6.88 20.47 14.32
N GLN A 69 -6.54 20.26 15.60
CA GLN A 69 -5.25 19.71 15.97
C GLN A 69 -5.12 18.27 15.48
N ARG A 70 -6.08 17.41 15.81
CA ARG A 70 -6.07 16.00 15.41
C ARG A 70 -6.04 15.83 13.88
N ASP A 71 -6.80 16.65 13.15
CA ASP A 71 -6.80 16.64 11.68
C ASP A 71 -5.41 16.90 11.09
N ARG A 72 -4.68 17.88 11.64
CA ARG A 72 -3.32 18.17 11.21
C ARG A 72 -2.36 17.04 11.54
N GLU A 73 -2.48 16.45 12.73
CA GLU A 73 -1.67 15.32 13.16
C GLU A 73 -1.90 14.10 12.26
N VAL A 74 -3.16 13.72 12.02
CA VAL A 74 -3.53 12.60 11.14
C VAL A 74 -3.02 12.83 9.73
N LYS A 75 -3.24 14.02 9.15
CA LYS A 75 -2.75 14.31 7.79
C LYS A 75 -1.23 14.29 7.70
N ALA A 76 -0.53 14.82 8.70
CA ALA A 76 0.94 14.77 8.74
C ALA A 76 1.45 13.33 8.88
N HIS A 77 0.76 12.50 9.68
CA HIS A 77 1.05 11.08 9.84
C HIS A 77 0.92 10.33 8.51
N GLU A 78 -0.22 10.45 7.83
CA GLU A 78 -0.42 9.80 6.54
C GLU A 78 0.50 10.34 5.45
N GLN A 79 0.76 11.65 5.43
CA GLN A 79 1.68 12.25 4.48
C GLN A 79 3.11 11.70 4.64
N ALA A 80 3.56 11.47 5.87
CA ALA A 80 4.88 10.89 6.13
C ALA A 80 4.97 9.45 5.58
N HIS A 81 3.92 8.64 5.79
CA HIS A 81 3.84 7.31 5.21
C HIS A 81 3.91 7.34 3.68
N GLN A 82 3.12 8.19 3.01
CA GLN A 82 3.11 8.27 1.54
C GLN A 82 4.44 8.78 0.97
N ALA A 83 5.01 9.83 1.57
CA ALA A 83 6.24 10.45 1.10
C ALA A 83 7.42 9.45 1.08
N VAL A 84 7.50 8.59 2.10
CA VAL A 84 8.54 7.57 2.17
C VAL A 84 8.15 6.30 1.42
N GLY A 85 6.88 5.91 1.39
CA GLY A 85 6.42 4.72 0.68
C GLY A 85 6.51 4.81 -0.84
N GLY A 86 6.41 6.02 -1.40
CA GLY A 86 6.49 6.25 -2.84
C GLY A 86 5.51 5.38 -3.60
N GLN A 87 5.98 4.69 -4.65
CA GLN A 87 5.16 3.81 -5.48
C GLN A 87 4.60 2.56 -4.77
N PHE A 88 5.12 2.20 -3.59
CA PHE A 88 4.66 1.02 -2.83
C PHE A 88 3.62 1.38 -1.76
N ALA A 89 3.38 2.68 -1.54
CA ALA A 89 2.28 3.19 -0.73
C ALA A 89 1.09 3.54 -1.62
N GLY A 90 -0.10 3.17 -1.17
CA GLY A 90 -1.36 3.55 -1.77
C GLY A 90 -1.78 4.97 -1.42
N ALA A 91 -2.98 5.33 -1.87
CA ALA A 91 -3.62 6.59 -1.47
C ALA A 91 -4.00 6.54 0.02
N ALA A 92 -3.73 7.63 0.74
CA ALA A 92 -4.19 7.82 2.11
C ALA A 92 -5.72 7.83 2.13
N GLN A 93 -6.28 7.09 3.07
CA GLN A 93 -7.69 7.06 3.39
C GLN A 93 -7.90 7.75 4.72
N PHE A 94 -9.01 8.46 4.86
CA PHE A 94 -9.32 9.23 6.06
C PHE A 94 -10.74 8.95 6.53
N GLN A 95 -10.91 8.91 7.85
CA GLN A 95 -12.21 8.96 8.50
C GLN A 95 -12.41 10.33 9.13
N PHE A 96 -13.59 10.90 8.85
CA PHE A 96 -13.92 12.27 9.21
C PHE A 96 -15.04 12.31 10.25
N ILE A 97 -14.95 13.28 11.15
CA ILE A 97 -16.04 13.70 12.03
C ILE A 97 -16.38 15.16 11.73
N ARG A 98 -17.66 15.50 11.76
CA ARG A 98 -18.13 16.87 11.54
C ARG A 98 -18.14 17.63 12.85
N GLY A 99 -17.40 18.75 12.91
CA GLY A 99 -17.38 19.61 14.10
C GLY A 99 -18.65 20.47 14.24
N PRO A 100 -18.83 21.17 15.37
CA PRO A 100 -19.98 22.04 15.61
C PRO A 100 -20.07 23.20 14.60
N ASN A 101 -18.97 23.56 13.94
CA ASN A 101 -18.93 24.50 12.83
C ASN A 101 -19.33 23.91 11.46
N GLY A 102 -19.75 22.64 11.39
CA GLY A 102 -20.14 21.96 10.16
C GLY A 102 -18.99 21.52 9.25
N VAL A 103 -17.73 21.73 9.65
CA VAL A 103 -16.53 21.35 8.90
C VAL A 103 -16.13 19.90 9.22
N PRO A 104 -15.78 19.07 8.23
CA PRO A 104 -15.23 17.73 8.48
C PRO A 104 -13.74 17.80 8.86
N TYR A 105 -13.37 17.06 9.91
CA TYR A 105 -11.99 16.93 10.41
C TYR A 105 -11.58 15.46 10.38
N ALA A 106 -10.38 15.16 9.88
CA ALA A 106 -9.83 13.81 9.89
C ALA A 106 -9.47 13.41 11.32
N VAL A 107 -10.04 12.31 11.80
CA VAL A 107 -9.78 11.78 13.15
C VAL A 107 -9.01 10.47 13.13
N SER A 108 -8.96 9.83 11.97
CA SER A 108 -8.19 8.61 11.70
C SER A 108 -7.78 8.60 10.23
N GLY A 109 -6.65 7.98 9.93
CA GLY A 109 -6.15 7.80 8.58
C GLY A 109 -5.38 6.48 8.46
N GLU A 110 -5.24 6.01 7.23
CA GLU A 110 -4.32 4.91 6.90
C GLU A 110 -3.80 5.00 5.46
N VAL A 111 -2.59 4.50 5.25
CA VAL A 111 -1.99 4.31 3.93
C VAL A 111 -1.81 2.82 3.68
N SER A 112 -2.51 2.29 2.68
CA SER A 112 -2.34 0.88 2.28
C SER A 112 -0.93 0.64 1.73
N ILE A 113 -0.31 -0.48 2.09
CA ILE A 113 1.02 -0.85 1.58
C ILE A 113 0.99 -2.24 0.96
N ASP A 114 1.58 -2.35 -0.23
CA ASP A 114 1.71 -3.63 -0.94
C ASP A 114 2.93 -4.43 -0.45
N LEU A 115 2.67 -5.48 0.31
CA LEU A 115 3.68 -6.41 0.85
C LEU A 115 4.00 -7.60 -0.07
N SER A 116 3.54 -7.58 -1.32
CA SER A 116 3.80 -8.68 -2.26
C SER A 116 5.26 -8.68 -2.72
N PRO A 117 5.90 -9.86 -2.86
CA PRO A 117 7.22 -9.95 -3.48
C PRO A 117 7.17 -9.49 -4.94
N VAL A 118 8.31 -9.06 -5.48
CA VAL A 118 8.48 -8.78 -6.90
C VAL A 118 8.79 -10.12 -7.61
N PRO A 119 7.93 -10.59 -8.54
CA PRO A 119 8.13 -11.89 -9.17
C PRO A 119 9.45 -11.97 -9.94
N GLY A 120 10.20 -13.05 -9.71
CA GLY A 120 11.44 -13.34 -10.44
C GLY A 120 12.63 -12.41 -10.14
N SER A 121 12.51 -11.50 -9.17
CA SER A 121 13.65 -10.69 -8.72
C SER A 121 13.67 -10.55 -7.19
N PRO A 122 14.49 -11.38 -6.51
CA PRO A 122 14.74 -11.24 -5.08
C PRO A 122 15.37 -9.89 -4.72
N GLU A 123 16.23 -9.33 -5.58
CA GLU A 123 16.88 -8.03 -5.36
C GLU A 123 15.85 -6.89 -5.34
N ALA A 124 14.93 -6.89 -6.30
CA ALA A 124 13.84 -5.92 -6.32
C ALA A 124 12.91 -6.09 -5.11
N THR A 125 12.70 -7.34 -4.67
CA THR A 125 11.92 -7.63 -3.45
C THR A 125 12.62 -7.10 -2.19
N ILE A 126 13.94 -7.23 -2.08
CA ILE A 126 14.74 -6.67 -0.97
C ILE A 126 14.59 -5.14 -0.94
N ALA A 127 14.78 -4.48 -2.07
CA ALA A 127 14.66 -3.02 -2.17
C ALA A 127 13.24 -2.54 -1.83
N LYS A 128 12.21 -3.21 -2.35
CA LYS A 128 10.80 -2.95 -2.03
C LYS A 128 10.52 -3.12 -0.54
N ALA A 129 10.96 -4.23 0.06
CA ALA A 129 10.78 -4.53 1.47
C ALA A 129 11.46 -3.48 2.37
N GLN A 130 12.67 -3.05 2.02
CA GLN A 130 13.38 -1.98 2.74
C GLN A 130 12.63 -0.65 2.67
N GLN A 131 12.12 -0.28 1.49
CA GLN A 131 11.34 0.94 1.31
C GLN A 131 10.06 0.90 2.14
N ILE A 132 9.34 -0.22 2.12
CA ILE A 132 8.13 -0.41 2.91
C ILE A 132 8.43 -0.30 4.41
N ARG A 133 9.49 -0.95 4.90
CA ARG A 133 9.88 -0.86 6.30
C ARG A 133 10.14 0.60 6.71
N ARG A 134 10.86 1.35 5.89
CA ARG A 134 11.12 2.77 6.13
C ARG A 134 9.82 3.59 6.14
N ALA A 135 8.91 3.31 5.22
CA ALA A 135 7.63 4.00 5.12
C ALA A 135 6.74 3.76 6.34
N ALA A 136 6.65 2.51 6.79
CA ALA A 136 5.90 2.15 7.99
C ALA A 136 6.48 2.79 9.26
N LEU A 137 7.79 3.03 9.31
CA LEU A 137 8.45 3.68 10.45
C LEU A 137 8.68 5.19 10.23
N ALA A 138 8.07 5.79 9.20
CA ALA A 138 8.32 7.18 8.81
C ALA A 138 7.73 8.23 9.77
N PRO A 139 6.50 8.07 10.30
CA PRO A 139 5.98 9.01 11.29
C PRO A 139 6.81 9.00 12.58
N ALA A 140 6.82 10.13 13.29
CA ALA A 140 7.55 10.25 14.55
C ALA A 140 7.02 9.26 15.63
N GLU A 141 5.71 9.02 15.62
CA GLU A 141 5.05 8.05 16.49
C GLU A 141 4.31 7.00 15.63
N PRO A 142 4.98 5.96 15.14
CA PRO A 142 4.32 4.93 14.33
C PRO A 142 3.29 4.16 15.17
N SER A 143 2.13 3.87 14.59
CA SER A 143 1.06 3.11 15.24
C SER A 143 1.45 1.64 15.46
N ALA A 144 0.63 0.89 16.21
CA ALA A 144 0.83 -0.55 16.35
C ALA A 144 0.73 -1.28 15.00
N GLN A 145 -0.18 -0.85 14.12
CA GLN A 145 -0.35 -1.42 12.79
C GLN A 145 0.88 -1.17 11.92
N ASP A 146 1.44 0.04 11.97
CA ASP A 146 2.63 0.39 11.19
C ASP A 146 3.84 -0.46 11.59
N ARG A 147 4.02 -0.68 12.90
CA ARG A 147 5.08 -1.58 13.40
C ARG A 147 4.90 -3.02 12.91
N ILE A 148 3.66 -3.50 12.80
CA ILE A 148 3.37 -4.83 12.24
C ILE A 148 3.76 -4.88 10.75
N VAL A 149 3.44 -3.84 9.98
CA VAL A 149 3.84 -3.75 8.56
C VAL A 149 5.37 -3.73 8.43
N ALA A 150 6.07 -2.96 9.27
CA ALA A 150 7.53 -2.92 9.30
C ALA A 150 8.16 -4.29 9.62
N ALA A 151 7.56 -5.03 10.55
CA ALA A 151 8.00 -6.38 10.89
C ALA A 151 7.79 -7.36 9.71
N LYS A 152 6.63 -7.32 9.06
CA LYS A 152 6.33 -8.13 7.87
C LYS A 152 7.29 -7.82 6.72
N ALA A 153 7.59 -6.56 6.49
CA ALA A 153 8.57 -6.14 5.49
C ALA A 153 9.98 -6.66 5.81
N SER A 154 10.36 -6.70 7.09
CA SER A 154 11.65 -7.29 7.50
C SER A 154 11.70 -8.80 7.24
N GLN A 155 10.58 -9.50 7.46
CA GLN A 155 10.47 -10.93 7.12
C GLN A 155 10.57 -11.17 5.61
N LEU A 156 9.90 -10.34 4.80
CA LEU A 156 9.97 -10.37 3.35
C LEU A 156 11.40 -10.14 2.85
N GLU A 157 12.11 -9.15 3.41
CA GLU A 157 13.52 -8.91 3.09
C GLU A 157 14.39 -10.13 3.39
N LEU A 158 14.21 -10.77 4.54
CA LEU A 158 14.96 -11.97 4.93
C LEU A 158 14.67 -13.15 3.99
N GLN A 159 13.41 -13.33 3.59
CA GLN A 159 13.05 -14.35 2.62
C GLN A 159 13.72 -14.11 1.27
N ALA A 160 13.63 -12.89 0.73
CA ALA A 160 14.22 -12.54 -0.54
C ALA A 160 15.76 -12.63 -0.53
N ARG A 161 16.42 -12.30 0.59
CA ARG A 161 17.88 -12.52 0.74
C ARG A 161 18.27 -13.99 0.65
N ARG A 162 17.46 -14.90 1.19
CA ARG A 162 17.70 -16.35 1.07
C ARG A 162 17.53 -16.81 -0.37
N GLU A 163 16.45 -16.37 -1.01
CA GLU A 163 16.19 -16.67 -2.42
C GLU A 163 17.30 -16.16 -3.34
N LEU A 164 17.83 -14.96 -3.08
CA LEU A 164 18.94 -14.38 -3.83
C LEU A 164 20.19 -15.27 -3.80
N VAL A 165 20.55 -15.80 -2.63
CA VAL A 165 21.69 -16.71 -2.50
C VAL A 165 21.46 -18.00 -3.28
N THR A 166 20.27 -18.60 -3.16
CA THR A 166 19.92 -19.81 -3.91
C THR A 166 19.97 -19.59 -5.41
N GLN A 167 19.45 -18.46 -5.91
CA GLN A 167 19.51 -18.13 -7.34
C GLN A 167 20.93 -17.93 -7.83
N GLN A 168 21.83 -17.35 -7.02
CA GLN A 168 23.24 -17.20 -7.37
C GLN A 168 23.94 -18.56 -7.46
N ASP A 169 23.70 -19.47 -6.52
CA ASP A 169 24.27 -20.82 -6.54
C ASP A 169 23.77 -21.63 -7.76
N GLU A 170 22.49 -21.53 -8.09
CA GLU A 170 21.89 -22.15 -9.28
C GLU A 170 22.48 -21.58 -10.58
N GLN A 171 22.71 -20.26 -10.66
CA GLN A 171 23.35 -19.64 -11.82
C GLN A 171 24.82 -20.07 -11.97
N LEU A 172 25.57 -20.15 -10.86
CA LEU A 172 26.96 -20.60 -10.89
C LEU A 172 27.07 -22.06 -11.37
N THR A 173 26.21 -22.94 -10.87
CA THR A 173 26.18 -24.36 -11.29
C THR A 173 25.75 -24.51 -12.74
N ALA A 174 24.74 -23.76 -13.19
CA ALA A 174 24.31 -23.75 -14.59
C ALA A 174 25.41 -23.24 -15.54
N ASN A 175 26.10 -22.15 -15.18
CA ASN A 175 27.22 -21.62 -15.96
C ASN A 175 28.37 -22.63 -16.05
N GLN A 176 28.68 -23.33 -14.95
CA GLN A 176 29.73 -24.34 -14.95
C GLN A 176 29.38 -25.56 -15.83
N ALA A 177 28.12 -25.99 -15.83
CA ALA A 177 27.63 -27.04 -16.72
C ALA A 177 27.69 -26.62 -18.21
N GLN A 178 27.36 -25.36 -18.52
CA GLN A 178 27.51 -24.82 -19.87
C GLN A 178 28.97 -24.77 -20.33
N VAL A 179 29.87 -24.28 -19.47
CA VAL A 179 31.31 -24.24 -19.78
C VAL A 179 31.86 -25.66 -20.01
N ASN A 180 31.49 -26.64 -19.18
CA ASN A 180 31.93 -28.03 -19.37
C ASN A 180 31.40 -28.64 -20.66
N THR A 181 30.14 -28.34 -21.02
CA THR A 181 29.54 -28.81 -22.27
C THR A 181 30.23 -28.19 -23.48
N GLN A 182 30.54 -26.89 -23.43
CA GLN A 182 31.21 -26.18 -24.52
C GLN A 182 32.66 -26.62 -24.68
N SER A 183 33.39 -26.86 -23.59
CA SER A 183 34.72 -27.46 -23.62
C SER A 183 34.70 -28.88 -24.20
N ALA A 184 33.69 -29.69 -23.86
CA ALA A 184 33.55 -31.05 -24.40
C ALA A 184 33.17 -31.07 -25.90
N ILE A 185 32.43 -30.06 -26.38
CA ILE A 185 32.12 -29.88 -27.80
C ILE A 185 33.37 -29.42 -28.56
N ALA A 186 34.10 -28.43 -28.04
CA ALA A 186 35.34 -27.94 -28.64
C ALA A 186 36.42 -29.02 -28.73
N SER A 187 36.61 -29.83 -27.68
CA SER A 187 37.55 -30.96 -27.73
C SER A 187 37.15 -32.04 -28.73
N ARG A 188 35.84 -32.20 -29.00
CA ARG A 188 35.33 -33.17 -29.97
C ARG A 188 35.41 -32.67 -31.41
N GLU A 189 35.38 -31.36 -31.62
CA GLU A 189 35.62 -30.74 -32.93
C GLU A 189 37.11 -30.79 -33.30
N GLU A 190 38.03 -30.65 -32.33
CA GLU A 190 39.48 -30.82 -32.55
C GLU A 190 39.86 -32.28 -32.90
N ASP A 191 39.23 -33.29 -32.26
CA ASP A 191 39.46 -34.71 -32.61
C ASP A 191 38.98 -35.06 -34.04
N THR A 192 37.98 -34.38 -34.59
CA THR A 192 37.46 -34.66 -35.94
C THR A 192 38.33 -34.12 -37.09
N ASP A 193 39.25 -33.18 -36.81
CA ASP A 193 40.22 -32.68 -37.79
C ASP A 193 41.54 -33.49 -37.79
N GLU A 194 41.87 -34.17 -36.69
CA GLU A 194 43.00 -35.12 -36.64
C GLU A 194 42.66 -36.50 -37.25
N GLU A 195 41.41 -36.97 -37.14
CA GLU A 195 40.99 -38.24 -37.75
C GLU A 195 40.89 -38.15 -39.30
N ASN A 196 40.45 -37.01 -39.84
CA ASN A 196 40.32 -36.83 -41.30
C ASN A 196 41.66 -36.66 -42.04
N ASN A 197 42.69 -36.08 -41.39
CA ASN A 197 44.02 -35.94 -42.01
C ASN A 197 44.80 -37.27 -42.04
N ASN A 198 44.64 -38.11 -41.01
CA ASN A 198 45.30 -39.41 -40.94
C ASN A 198 44.70 -40.44 -41.91
N ASP A 199 43.39 -40.35 -42.19
CA ASP A 199 42.71 -41.22 -43.16
C ASP A 199 43.06 -40.86 -44.61
N GLU A 200 43.18 -39.58 -44.96
CA GLU A 200 43.56 -39.14 -46.31
C GLU A 200 45.04 -39.51 -46.60
N GLU A 201 45.96 -39.27 -45.66
CA GLU A 201 47.37 -39.66 -45.80
C GLU A 201 47.55 -41.18 -45.86
N SER A 202 46.82 -41.94 -45.03
CA SER A 202 46.86 -43.40 -45.05
C SER A 202 46.29 -43.99 -46.35
N ARG A 203 45.25 -43.37 -46.92
CA ARG A 203 44.68 -43.75 -48.22
C ARG A 203 45.61 -43.41 -49.39
N VAL A 204 46.27 -42.26 -49.36
CA VAL A 204 47.28 -41.87 -50.37
C VAL A 204 48.51 -42.77 -50.29
N GLN A 205 49.03 -43.07 -49.09
CA GLN A 205 50.16 -43.99 -48.92
C GLN A 205 49.82 -45.42 -49.32
N LEU A 206 48.61 -45.91 -49.04
CA LEU A 206 48.16 -47.23 -49.50
C LEU A 206 47.98 -47.26 -51.03
N ALA A 207 47.46 -46.19 -51.63
CA ALA A 207 47.34 -46.05 -53.07
C ALA A 207 48.71 -46.00 -53.76
N GLU A 208 49.68 -45.27 -53.21
CA GLU A 208 51.07 -45.26 -53.71
C GLU A 208 51.77 -46.61 -53.54
N ARG A 209 51.55 -47.30 -52.42
CA ARG A 209 52.11 -48.63 -52.19
C ARG A 209 51.54 -49.65 -53.17
N ASN A 210 50.23 -49.58 -53.44
CA ASN A 210 49.59 -50.40 -54.45
C ASN A 210 50.07 -50.05 -55.87
N ARG A 211 50.31 -48.77 -56.17
CA ARG A 211 50.87 -48.32 -57.46
C ARG A 211 52.31 -48.78 -57.67
N ARG A 212 53.14 -48.74 -56.61
CA ARG A 212 54.50 -49.30 -56.62
C ARG A 212 54.49 -50.82 -56.81
N ASN A 213 53.59 -51.52 -56.15
CA ASN A 213 53.42 -52.97 -56.36
C ASN A 213 52.97 -53.29 -57.80
N LEU A 214 52.16 -52.45 -58.44
CA LEU A 214 51.75 -52.61 -59.84
C LEU A 214 52.90 -52.32 -60.82
N SER A 215 53.73 -51.31 -60.55
CA SER A 215 54.94 -50.99 -61.33
C SER A 215 55.96 -52.14 -61.33
N VAL A 216 56.07 -52.88 -60.23
CA VAL A 216 56.92 -54.08 -60.18
C VAL A 216 56.40 -55.15 -61.15
N TYR A 217 55.08 -55.35 -61.24
CA TYR A 217 54.49 -56.28 -62.21
C TYR A 217 54.67 -55.85 -63.67
N GLU A 218 54.66 -54.55 -63.98
CA GLU A 218 54.94 -54.04 -65.34
C GLU A 218 56.44 -54.11 -65.70
N GLN A 219 57.34 -53.92 -64.73
CA GLN A 219 58.79 -54.05 -64.92
C GLN A 219 59.20 -55.52 -65.16
N PHE A 220 58.46 -56.49 -64.60
CA PHE A 220 58.64 -57.92 -64.92
C PHE A 220 58.12 -58.30 -66.31
N ILE A 221 57.15 -57.56 -66.87
CA ILE A 221 56.63 -57.81 -68.23
C ILE A 221 57.56 -57.20 -69.30
N GLU A 222 58.27 -56.10 -69.02
CA GLU A 222 59.26 -55.50 -69.94
C GLU A 222 60.60 -56.25 -70.04
N LEU A 223 60.92 -57.16 -69.11
CA LEU A 223 62.17 -57.93 -69.11
C LEU A 223 62.10 -59.29 -69.84
N GLY A 224 61.04 -59.56 -70.60
CA GLY A 224 61.05 -60.61 -71.63
C GLY A 224 61.25 -62.05 -71.12
N LEU A 225 60.60 -62.41 -70.01
CA LEU A 225 60.57 -63.80 -69.51
C LEU A 225 59.13 -64.19 -69.14
N ILE A 226 58.39 -64.73 -70.11
CA ILE A 226 57.81 -66.08 -70.11
C ILE A 226 56.86 -66.21 -71.31
N LYS A 227 57.23 -67.16 -72.17
CA LYS A 227 56.50 -67.65 -73.32
C LYS A 227 55.44 -68.66 -72.81
N ASP A 228 54.26 -68.57 -73.40
CA ASP A 228 53.42 -69.71 -73.80
C ASP A 228 52.74 -70.56 -72.71
N GLN A 229 51.45 -70.30 -72.46
CA GLN A 229 50.38 -71.29 -72.64
C GLN A 229 49.01 -70.63 -72.41
N VAL A 230 48.47 -70.06 -73.50
CA VAL A 230 47.02 -69.98 -73.70
C VAL A 230 46.57 -71.34 -74.25
N ASP A 231 45.35 -71.75 -73.93
CA ASP A 231 44.66 -73.00 -74.29
C ASP A 231 44.96 -74.22 -73.41
N ARG A 232 44.24 -74.29 -72.29
CA ARG A 232 43.24 -75.35 -72.09
C ARG A 232 42.27 -74.91 -70.99
N GLY A 233 41.03 -74.64 -71.38
CA GLY A 233 39.94 -74.43 -70.45
C GLY A 233 39.73 -75.64 -69.55
N ILE A 234 39.16 -75.38 -68.37
CA ILE A 234 38.24 -76.25 -67.64
C ILE A 234 37.49 -75.31 -66.67
N ASP A 235 36.22 -75.14 -67.00
CA ASP A 235 35.12 -74.81 -66.11
C ASP A 235 35.09 -75.77 -64.90
N LEU A 236 34.65 -75.32 -63.73
CA LEU A 236 33.82 -76.06 -62.75
C LEU A 236 33.85 -75.37 -61.37
N SER A 237 32.72 -74.73 -61.06
CA SER A 237 31.96 -74.86 -59.81
C SER A 237 32.61 -75.66 -58.65
N THR A 238 32.76 -75.04 -57.49
CA THR A 238 32.04 -75.27 -56.21
C THR A 238 32.61 -74.35 -55.14
#